data_AF-A0A8T3KY57-F1
#
_entry.id   AF-A0A8T3KY57-F1
#
_cell.length_a   1.000
_cell.length_b   1.000
_cell.length_c   1.000
_cell.angle_alpha   90.00
_cell.angle_beta   90.00
_cell.angle_gamma   90.00
#
_symmetry.space_group_name_H-M   'P 1'
#
loop_
_entity.id
_entity.type
_entity.pdbx_description
1 polymer ?
#
loop_
_entity_poly.entity_id
_entity_poly.type
_entity_poly.pdbx_seq_one_letter_code
_entity_poly.pdbx_strand_id
1 'polypeptide(L)'
;MTAAVAVAEKQNRYPPGDLVIWIFILAELLVFAAFFSAYAFTRMNNVELFNEFQQNLDRQAALINTFALITSSYFVVRAVSAIREGNKQHCVRWLLAALAMGVVFLVVKGGEYSHHFGEGINLSTNTFYMFYISLTFFHFMHVIMGMVILAAVAVKAHKGGYSAEEHTGVETGASYWHMVDLLWLILFPLVYVMR
;
A
#
# COMPACT_ATOMS: atom_id res chain seq x y z
N MET A 1 28.62 -36.67 -7.13
CA MET A 1 28.79 -35.45 -6.30
C MET A 1 28.23 -34.18 -6.95
N THR A 2 27.81 -34.18 -8.23
CA THR A 2 27.34 -32.97 -8.94
C THR A 2 25.83 -32.70 -8.84
N ALA A 3 24.99 -33.73 -8.65
CA ALA A 3 23.53 -33.56 -8.53
C ALA A 3 23.06 -33.08 -7.14
N ALA A 4 23.79 -33.41 -6.07
CA ALA A 4 23.44 -33.02 -4.70
C ALA A 4 23.68 -31.53 -4.42
N VAL A 5 24.57 -30.88 -5.17
CA VAL A 5 24.87 -29.45 -5.03
C VAL A 5 23.78 -28.58 -5.67
N ALA A 6 23.16 -29.04 -6.76
CA ALA A 6 22.09 -28.29 -7.45
C ALA A 6 20.75 -28.26 -6.68
N VAL A 7 20.51 -29.24 -5.81
CA VAL A 7 19.29 -29.29 -4.98
C VAL A 7 19.42 -28.39 -3.74
N ALA A 8 20.65 -28.15 -3.26
CA ALA A 8 20.92 -27.37 -2.06
C ALA A 8 20.77 -25.84 -2.25
N GLU A 9 20.78 -25.34 -3.49
CA GLU A 9 20.69 -23.90 -3.77
C GLU A 9 19.25 -23.35 -3.80
N LYS A 10 18.23 -24.21 -3.63
CA LYS A 10 16.83 -23.80 -3.53
C LYS A 10 16.42 -23.49 -2.08
N GLN A 11 17.38 -23.25 -1.18
CA GLN A 11 17.13 -22.96 0.23
C GLN A 11 17.24 -21.47 0.53
N ASN A 12 16.07 -20.87 0.79
CA ASN A 12 15.86 -19.60 1.47
C ASN A 12 16.42 -18.35 0.77
N ARG A 13 15.85 -18.00 -0.39
CA ARG A 13 15.99 -16.63 -0.93
C ARG A 13 15.21 -15.67 -0.05
N TYR A 14 15.90 -15.07 0.91
CA TYR A 14 15.43 -13.92 1.66
C TYR A 14 16.01 -12.65 1.01
N PRO A 15 15.24 -11.57 0.85
CA PRO A 15 13.83 -11.40 1.22
C PRO A 15 12.83 -12.11 0.27
N PRO A 16 11.58 -12.38 0.71
CA PRO A 16 10.56 -13.01 -0.12
C PRO A 16 10.22 -12.14 -1.35
N GLY A 17 9.98 -12.80 -2.48
CA GLY A 17 9.81 -12.15 -3.78
C GLY A 17 11.11 -11.98 -4.58
N ASP A 18 11.01 -11.20 -5.67
CA ASP A 18 12.13 -10.96 -6.60
C ASP A 18 13.04 -9.81 -6.14
N LEU A 19 14.34 -9.86 -6.40
CA LEU A 19 15.27 -8.80 -5.98
C LEU A 19 14.95 -7.45 -6.62
N VAL A 20 14.46 -7.45 -7.87
CA VAL A 20 14.10 -6.23 -8.60
C VAL A 20 12.97 -5.49 -7.90
N ILE A 21 11.98 -6.20 -7.33
CA ILE A 21 10.89 -5.53 -6.62
C ILE A 21 11.39 -4.81 -5.36
N TRP A 22 12.42 -5.35 -4.69
CA TRP A 22 12.99 -4.73 -3.50
C TRP A 22 13.75 -3.45 -3.81
N ILE A 23 14.50 -3.42 -4.91
CA ILE A 23 15.16 -2.19 -5.37
C ILE A 23 14.09 -1.12 -5.68
N PHE A 24 13.02 -1.51 -6.36
CA PHE A 24 11.91 -0.60 -6.67
C PHE A 24 11.21 -0.10 -5.40
N ILE A 25 10.89 -1.00 -4.46
CA ILE A 25 10.31 -0.66 -3.15
C ILE A 25 11.19 0.35 -2.41
N LEU A 26 12.51 0.12 -2.34
CA LEU A 26 13.43 1.01 -1.65
C LEU A 26 13.48 2.39 -2.32
N ALA A 27 13.45 2.45 -3.65
CA ALA A 27 13.39 3.71 -4.38
C ALA A 27 12.11 4.49 -4.07
N GLU A 28 10.95 3.84 -4.09
CA GLU A 28 9.67 4.47 -3.74
C GLU A 28 9.64 4.94 -2.27
N LEU A 29 10.15 4.12 -1.34
CA LEU A 29 10.27 4.49 0.06
C LEU A 29 11.15 5.74 0.26
N LEU A 30 12.23 5.88 -0.51
CA LEU A 30 13.08 7.08 -0.48
C LEU A 30 12.34 8.33 -1.00
N VAL A 31 11.56 8.20 -2.08
CA VAL A 31 10.73 9.30 -2.60
C VAL A 31 9.72 9.75 -1.55
N PHE A 32 8.99 8.81 -0.95
CA PHE A 32 8.04 9.13 0.13
C PHE A 32 8.73 9.71 1.36
N ALA A 33 9.90 9.18 1.76
CA ALA A 33 10.66 9.70 2.89
C ALA A 33 11.09 11.16 2.67
N ALA A 34 11.54 11.51 1.46
CA ALA A 34 11.83 12.90 1.09
C ALA A 34 10.57 13.77 1.17
N PHE A 35 9.44 13.27 0.68
CA PHE A 35 8.18 14.01 0.67
C PHE A 35 7.63 14.24 2.09
N PHE A 36 7.68 13.23 2.95
CA PHE A 36 7.32 13.32 4.37
C PHE A 36 8.25 14.28 5.13
N SER A 37 9.56 14.27 4.82
CA SER A 37 10.52 15.19 5.42
C SER A 37 10.22 16.64 5.04
N ALA A 38 9.90 16.90 3.77
CA ALA A 38 9.50 18.23 3.30
C ALA A 38 8.22 18.72 3.99
N TYR A 39 7.21 17.85 4.15
CA TYR A 39 6.00 18.15 4.91
C TYR A 39 6.32 18.51 6.37
N ALA A 40 7.10 17.66 7.05
CA ALA A 40 7.45 17.85 8.46
C ALA A 40 8.20 19.17 8.68
N PHE A 41 9.21 19.46 7.85
CA PHE A 41 9.96 20.72 7.92
C PHE A 41 9.06 21.94 7.66
N THR A 42 8.17 21.86 6.67
CA THR A 42 7.28 23.00 6.37
C THR A 42 6.26 23.24 7.47
N ARG A 43 5.72 22.15 8.06
CA ARG A 43 4.81 22.20 9.21
C ARG A 43 5.47 22.87 10.41
N MET A 44 6.74 22.52 10.72
CA MET A 44 7.49 23.13 11.84
C MET A 44 7.57 24.66 11.73
N ASN A 45 7.57 25.20 10.52
CA ASN A 45 7.63 26.64 10.27
C ASN A 45 6.24 27.30 10.14
N ASN A 46 5.14 26.54 10.05
CA ASN A 46 3.78 27.04 9.80
C ASN A 46 2.73 26.30 10.63
N VAL A 47 3.03 26.01 11.91
CA VAL A 47 2.21 25.13 12.76
C VAL A 47 0.76 25.62 12.89
N GLU A 48 0.55 26.94 13.00
CA GLU A 48 -0.79 27.53 13.13
C GLU A 48 -1.68 27.23 11.91
N LEU A 49 -1.17 27.52 10.70
CA LEU A 49 -1.85 27.21 9.43
C LEU A 49 -2.19 25.71 9.32
N PHE A 50 -1.22 24.84 9.64
CA PHE A 50 -1.43 23.40 9.52
C PHE A 50 -2.48 22.91 10.53
N ASN A 51 -2.44 23.39 11.78
CA ASN A 51 -3.41 23.01 12.81
C ASN A 51 -4.82 23.54 12.52
N GLU A 52 -4.95 24.69 11.86
CA GLU A 52 -6.23 25.23 11.42
C GLU A 52 -6.86 24.32 10.35
N PHE A 53 -6.18 24.11 9.23
CA PHE A 53 -6.76 23.38 8.10
C PHE A 53 -6.85 21.86 8.33
N GLN A 54 -6.00 21.27 9.17
CA GLN A 54 -6.10 19.86 9.55
C GLN A 54 -7.41 19.52 10.28
N GLN A 55 -8.08 20.50 10.89
CA GLN A 55 -9.39 20.27 11.54
C GLN A 55 -10.52 20.01 10.55
N ASN A 56 -10.35 20.45 9.30
CA ASN A 56 -11.33 20.25 8.24
C ASN A 56 -11.25 18.86 7.61
N LEU A 57 -10.27 18.03 8.01
CA LEU A 57 -10.15 16.66 7.55
C LEU A 57 -11.07 15.71 8.33
N ASP A 58 -11.73 14.81 7.62
CA ASP A 58 -12.56 13.78 8.22
C ASP A 58 -11.69 12.64 8.79
N ARG A 59 -11.47 12.71 10.10
CA ARG A 59 -10.73 11.67 10.84
C ARG A 59 -11.43 10.32 10.85
N GLN A 60 -12.75 10.26 10.79
CA GLN A 60 -13.48 8.99 10.78
C GLN A 60 -13.29 8.28 9.44
N ALA A 61 -13.40 9.01 8.32
CA ALA A 61 -13.09 8.49 6.99
C ALA A 61 -11.65 7.96 6.91
N ALA A 62 -10.69 8.71 7.44
CA ALA A 62 -9.29 8.29 7.48
C ALA A 62 -9.06 7.04 8.36
N LEU A 63 -9.77 6.90 9.48
CA LEU A 63 -9.74 5.70 10.31
C LEU A 63 -10.32 4.48 9.58
N ILE A 64 -11.46 4.62 8.90
CA ILE A 64 -12.06 3.55 8.09
C ILE A 64 -11.06 3.07 7.04
N ASN A 65 -10.39 3.99 6.33
CA ASN A 65 -9.35 3.67 5.36
C ASN A 65 -8.17 2.92 5.98
N THR A 66 -7.73 3.35 7.17
CA THR A 66 -6.64 2.70 7.89
C THR A 66 -7.01 1.26 8.28
N PHE A 67 -8.20 1.05 8.83
CA PHE A 67 -8.69 -0.30 9.13
C PHE A 67 -8.84 -1.16 7.87
N ALA A 68 -9.32 -0.58 6.78
CA ALA A 68 -9.47 -1.29 5.51
C ALA A 68 -8.12 -1.78 4.98
N LEU A 69 -7.09 -0.92 4.95
CA LEU A 69 -5.76 -1.31 4.45
C LEU A 69 -5.04 -2.30 5.36
N ILE A 70 -5.09 -2.13 6.69
CA ILE A 70 -4.51 -3.11 7.63
C ILE A 70 -5.19 -4.48 7.46
N THR A 71 -6.52 -4.49 7.34
CA THR A 71 -7.29 -5.72 7.12
C THR A 71 -6.95 -6.34 5.76
N SER A 72 -6.78 -5.50 4.73
CA SER A 72 -6.33 -5.94 3.40
C SER A 72 -4.95 -6.61 3.47
N SER A 73 -3.98 -5.99 4.15
CA SER A 73 -2.65 -6.57 4.38
C SER A 73 -2.74 -7.90 5.10
N TYR A 74 -3.58 -8.04 6.12
CA TYR A 74 -3.80 -9.32 6.78
C TYR A 74 -4.30 -10.40 5.78
N PHE A 75 -5.25 -10.07 4.90
CA PHE A 75 -5.71 -10.99 3.87
C PHE A 75 -4.60 -11.37 2.89
N VAL A 76 -3.74 -10.44 2.49
CA VAL A 76 -2.57 -10.75 1.64
C VAL A 76 -1.61 -11.72 2.32
N VAL A 77 -1.34 -11.57 3.62
CA VAL A 77 -0.54 -12.54 4.39
C VAL A 77 -1.19 -13.93 4.37
N ARG A 78 -2.50 -14.00 4.57
CA ARG A 78 -3.25 -15.27 4.50
C ARG A 78 -3.22 -15.89 3.11
N ALA A 79 -3.20 -15.08 2.06
CA ALA A 79 -3.05 -15.56 0.68
C ALA A 79 -1.68 -16.23 0.45
N VAL A 80 -0.61 -15.59 0.93
CA VAL A 80 0.77 -16.13 0.85
C VAL A 80 0.89 -17.44 1.65
N SER A 81 0.31 -17.51 2.85
CA SER A 81 0.29 -18.77 3.62
C SER A 81 -0.45 -19.89 2.88
N ALA A 82 -1.62 -19.57 2.32
CA ALA A 82 -2.43 -20.56 1.61
C ALA A 82 -1.73 -21.13 0.37
N ILE A 83 -1.01 -20.31 -0.40
CA ILE A 83 -0.28 -20.84 -1.58
C ILE A 83 0.94 -21.67 -1.18
N ARG A 84 1.61 -21.32 -0.08
CA ARG A 84 2.72 -22.12 0.50
C ARG A 84 2.26 -23.50 0.96
N GLU A 85 1.02 -23.61 1.44
CA GLU A 85 0.36 -24.88 1.79
C GLU A 85 -0.19 -25.63 0.56
N GLY A 86 0.00 -25.10 -0.66
CA GLY A 86 -0.52 -25.68 -1.91
C GLY A 86 -2.01 -25.40 -2.14
N ASN A 87 -2.68 -24.65 -1.26
CA ASN A 87 -4.10 -24.35 -1.35
C ASN A 87 -4.37 -23.11 -2.22
N LYS A 88 -4.37 -23.32 -3.54
CA LYS A 88 -4.58 -22.28 -4.55
C LYS A 88 -5.93 -21.58 -4.41
N GLN A 89 -6.99 -22.33 -4.09
CA GLN A 89 -8.34 -21.77 -3.98
C GLN A 89 -8.45 -20.77 -2.82
N HIS A 90 -7.84 -21.09 -1.68
CA HIS A 90 -7.81 -20.16 -0.54
C HIS A 90 -6.92 -18.94 -0.84
N CYS A 91 -5.79 -19.12 -1.52
CA CYS A 91 -4.96 -17.99 -1.96
C CYS A 91 -5.78 -16.98 -2.78
N VAL A 92 -6.49 -17.45 -3.81
CA VAL A 92 -7.33 -16.57 -4.65
C VAL A 92 -8.42 -15.88 -3.84
N ARG A 93 -9.13 -16.59 -2.96
CA ARG A 93 -10.19 -16.00 -2.12
C ARG A 93 -9.66 -14.89 -1.22
N TRP A 94 -8.50 -15.10 -0.61
CA TRP A 94 -7.86 -14.08 0.23
C TRP A 94 -7.38 -12.87 -0.58
N LEU A 95 -6.83 -13.07 -1.78
CA LEU A 95 -6.47 -11.95 -2.66
C LEU A 95 -7.70 -11.13 -3.10
N LEU A 96 -8.82 -11.79 -3.40
CA LEU A 96 -10.07 -11.10 -3.71
C LEU A 96 -10.63 -10.32 -2.50
N ALA A 97 -10.52 -10.86 -1.29
CA ALA A 97 -10.89 -10.16 -0.07
C ALA A 97 -9.99 -8.93 0.16
N ALA A 98 -8.67 -9.04 -0.07
CA ALA A 98 -7.74 -7.92 -0.01
C ALA A 98 -8.10 -6.82 -1.02
N LEU A 99 -8.41 -7.19 -2.26
CA LEU A 99 -8.86 -6.27 -3.30
C LEU A 99 -10.15 -5.55 -2.93
N ALA A 100 -11.12 -6.25 -2.33
CA ALA A 100 -12.35 -5.63 -1.86
C ALA A 100 -12.09 -4.53 -0.81
N MET A 101 -11.17 -4.77 0.12
CA MET A 101 -10.74 -3.73 1.08
C MET A 101 -10.01 -2.56 0.40
N GLY A 102 -9.22 -2.83 -0.65
CA GLY A 102 -8.65 -1.78 -1.49
C GLY A 102 -9.72 -0.91 -2.17
N VAL A 103 -10.82 -1.51 -2.66
CA VAL A 103 -11.95 -0.75 -3.21
C VAL A 103 -12.59 0.14 -2.15
N VAL A 104 -12.79 -0.35 -0.92
CA VAL A 104 -13.29 0.47 0.19
C VAL A 104 -12.42 1.70 0.38
N PHE A 105 -11.09 1.52 0.39
CA PHE A 105 -10.14 2.63 0.49
C PHE A 105 -10.33 3.66 -0.63
N LEU A 106 -10.42 3.19 -1.89
CA LEU A 106 -10.57 4.08 -3.05
C LEU A 106 -11.89 4.86 -3.01
N VAL A 107 -12.99 4.23 -2.61
CA VAL A 107 -14.31 4.87 -2.53
C VAL A 107 -14.34 5.96 -1.46
N VAL A 108 -13.87 5.63 -0.24
CA VAL A 108 -13.86 6.60 0.86
C VAL A 108 -12.93 7.77 0.52
N LYS A 109 -11.72 7.49 0.02
CA LYS A 109 -10.76 8.54 -0.32
C LYS A 109 -11.19 9.37 -1.53
N GLY A 110 -11.80 8.75 -2.54
CA GLY A 110 -12.37 9.43 -3.69
C GLY A 110 -13.55 10.34 -3.32
N GLY A 111 -14.36 9.94 -2.34
CA GLY A 111 -15.42 10.76 -1.75
C GLY A 111 -14.85 12.00 -1.04
N GLU A 112 -13.79 11.83 -0.25
CA GLU A 112 -13.09 12.94 0.42
C GLU A 112 -12.50 13.94 -0.59
N TYR A 113 -11.91 13.45 -1.69
CA TYR A 113 -11.45 14.33 -2.78
C TYR A 113 -12.60 15.08 -3.44
N SER A 114 -13.70 14.38 -3.74
CA SER A 114 -14.86 14.99 -4.39
C SER A 114 -15.50 16.07 -3.51
N HIS A 115 -15.52 15.86 -2.19
CA HIS A 115 -15.97 16.85 -1.22
C HIS A 115 -15.06 18.09 -1.22
N HIS A 116 -13.75 17.94 -1.03
CA HIS A 116 -12.81 19.07 -1.01
C HIS A 116 -12.76 19.84 -2.34
N PHE A 117 -12.68 19.13 -3.48
CA PHE A 117 -12.69 19.80 -4.79
C PHE A 117 -14.03 20.50 -5.07
N GLY A 118 -15.14 19.97 -4.54
CA GLY A 118 -16.45 20.61 -4.60
C GLY A 118 -16.53 21.92 -3.81
N GLU A 119 -15.75 22.05 -2.73
CA GLU A 119 -15.58 23.29 -1.96
C GLU A 119 -14.56 24.26 -2.59
N GLY A 120 -14.01 23.93 -3.76
CA GLY A 120 -12.99 24.73 -4.43
C GLY A 120 -11.58 24.56 -3.85
N ILE A 121 -11.38 23.66 -2.90
CA ILE A 121 -10.06 23.33 -2.34
C ILE A 121 -9.24 22.60 -3.39
N ASN A 122 -8.02 23.05 -3.63
CA ASN A 122 -7.10 22.47 -4.59
C ASN A 122 -5.64 22.65 -4.13
N LEU A 123 -4.70 22.18 -4.96
CA LEU A 123 -3.26 22.24 -4.68
C LEU A 123 -2.74 23.67 -4.41
N SER A 124 -3.42 24.70 -4.92
CA SER A 124 -3.04 26.11 -4.76
C SER A 124 -3.75 26.82 -3.61
N THR A 125 -4.64 26.15 -2.86
CA THR A 125 -5.43 26.79 -1.79
C THR A 125 -4.55 27.30 -0.65
N ASN A 126 -3.64 26.47 -0.14
CA ASN A 126 -2.59 26.85 0.81
C ASN A 126 -1.55 25.73 0.88
N THR A 127 -0.47 25.98 1.63
CA THR A 127 0.63 25.02 1.78
C THR A 127 0.21 23.70 2.41
N PHE A 128 -0.76 23.70 3.34
CA PHE A 128 -1.28 22.47 3.93
C PHE A 128 -2.00 21.61 2.87
N TYR A 129 -2.95 22.18 2.13
CA TYR A 129 -3.70 21.45 1.09
C TYR A 129 -2.80 21.03 -0.08
N MET A 130 -1.78 21.82 -0.42
CA MET A 130 -0.76 21.44 -1.39
C MET A 130 -0.10 20.11 -0.99
N PHE A 131 0.43 20.02 0.23
CA PHE A 131 1.06 18.78 0.70
C PHE A 131 0.05 17.65 0.92
N TYR A 132 -1.09 17.94 1.54
CA TYR A 132 -2.14 16.96 1.81
C TYR A 132 -2.55 16.27 0.52
N ILE A 133 -3.00 17.03 -0.49
CA ILE A 133 -3.45 16.49 -1.77
C ILE A 133 -2.29 15.78 -2.47
N SER A 134 -1.09 16.36 -2.51
CA SER A 134 0.05 15.73 -3.20
C SER A 134 0.45 14.39 -2.58
N LEU A 135 0.61 14.33 -1.26
CA LEU A 135 0.99 13.11 -0.54
C LEU A 135 -0.09 12.04 -0.67
N THR A 136 -1.34 12.39 -0.42
CA THR A 136 -2.43 11.42 -0.47
C THR A 136 -2.73 10.98 -1.88
N PHE A 137 -2.60 11.86 -2.89
CA PHE A 137 -2.85 11.52 -4.28
C PHE A 137 -1.75 10.59 -4.82
N PHE A 138 -0.49 10.90 -4.51
CA PHE A 138 0.61 10.03 -4.89
C PHE A 138 0.46 8.64 -4.27
N HIS A 139 0.10 8.56 -2.99
CA HIS A 139 -0.23 7.28 -2.34
C HIS A 139 -1.46 6.58 -2.95
N PHE A 140 -2.53 7.32 -3.25
CA PHE A 140 -3.74 6.78 -3.88
C PHE A 140 -3.43 6.09 -5.22
N MET A 141 -2.55 6.69 -6.04
CA MET A 141 -2.08 6.07 -7.28
C MET A 141 -1.31 4.76 -7.03
N HIS A 142 -0.51 4.69 -5.96
CA HIS A 142 0.18 3.47 -5.56
C HIS A 142 -0.77 2.36 -5.11
N VAL A 143 -1.84 2.71 -4.39
CA VAL A 143 -2.90 1.76 -4.03
C VAL A 143 -3.55 1.17 -5.28
N ILE A 144 -3.88 2.01 -6.27
CA ILE A 144 -4.42 1.53 -7.56
C ILE A 144 -3.44 0.57 -8.24
N MET A 145 -2.16 0.95 -8.35
CA MET A 145 -1.12 0.09 -8.93
C MET A 145 -1.02 -1.25 -8.18
N GLY A 146 -1.03 -1.21 -6.85
CA GLY A 146 -1.00 -2.40 -6.01
C GLY A 146 -2.21 -3.30 -6.25
N MET A 147 -3.39 -2.71 -6.43
CA MET A 147 -4.61 -3.48 -6.72
C MET A 147 -4.52 -4.15 -8.08
N VAL A 148 -3.97 -3.48 -9.09
CA VAL A 148 -3.72 -4.07 -10.41
C VAL A 148 -2.76 -5.26 -10.30
N ILE A 149 -1.66 -5.11 -9.54
CA ILE A 149 -0.70 -6.18 -9.29
C ILE A 149 -1.36 -7.36 -8.58
N LEU A 150 -2.10 -7.13 -7.48
CA LEU A 150 -2.80 -8.18 -6.75
C LEU A 150 -3.87 -8.88 -7.61
N ALA A 151 -4.59 -8.15 -8.45
CA ALA A 151 -5.55 -8.72 -9.39
C ALA A 151 -4.86 -9.62 -10.42
N ALA A 152 -3.73 -9.19 -10.99
CA ALA A 152 -2.93 -10.00 -11.92
C ALA A 152 -2.41 -11.28 -11.25
N VAL A 153 -1.93 -11.18 -10.01
CA VAL A 153 -1.50 -12.32 -9.19
C VAL A 153 -2.67 -13.27 -8.92
N ALA A 154 -3.85 -12.75 -8.56
CA ALA A 154 -5.04 -13.55 -8.31
C ALA A 154 -5.50 -14.31 -9.57
N VAL A 155 -5.49 -13.66 -10.73
CA VAL A 155 -5.82 -14.29 -12.02
C VAL A 155 -4.81 -15.39 -12.36
N LYS A 156 -3.51 -15.15 -12.19
CA LYS A 156 -2.48 -16.16 -12.45
C LYS A 156 -2.58 -17.34 -11.47
N ALA A 157 -2.87 -17.09 -10.19
CA ALA A 157 -3.11 -18.11 -9.19
C ALA A 157 -4.34 -18.97 -9.54
N HIS A 158 -5.44 -18.34 -9.97
CA HIS A 158 -6.66 -19.03 -10.40
C HIS A 158 -6.42 -19.92 -11.63
N LYS A 159 -5.59 -19.47 -12.59
CA LYS A 159 -5.17 -20.27 -13.76
C LYS A 159 -4.18 -21.39 -13.42
N GLY A 160 -3.83 -21.57 -12.15
CA GLY A 160 -2.92 -22.61 -11.70
C GLY A 160 -1.43 -22.29 -11.90
N GLY A 161 -1.09 -21.06 -12.28
CA GLY A 161 0.28 -20.62 -12.58
C GLY A 161 1.20 -20.42 -11.37
N TYR A 162 0.79 -20.89 -10.19
CA TYR A 162 1.60 -20.96 -8.97
C TYR A 162 1.40 -22.31 -8.27
N SER A 163 2.42 -22.76 -7.55
CA SER A 163 2.41 -23.94 -6.67
C SER A 163 3.12 -23.65 -5.34
N ALA A 164 3.08 -24.61 -4.41
CA ALA A 164 3.81 -24.50 -3.14
C ALA A 164 5.32 -24.30 -3.33
N GLU A 165 5.89 -24.82 -4.43
CA GLU A 165 7.32 -24.75 -4.76
C GLU A 165 7.67 -23.56 -5.67
N GLU A 166 6.67 -22.95 -6.31
CA GLU A 166 6.82 -21.87 -7.29
C GLU A 166 5.71 -20.82 -7.10
N HIS A 167 5.89 -19.94 -6.12
CA HIS A 167 4.94 -18.88 -5.76
C HIS A 167 5.61 -17.50 -5.54
N THR A 168 6.84 -17.31 -6.01
CA THR A 168 7.59 -16.06 -5.87
C THR A 168 6.80 -14.84 -6.38
N GLY A 169 5.99 -15.00 -7.43
CA GLY A 169 5.15 -13.90 -7.93
C GLY A 169 4.05 -13.45 -6.95
N VAL A 170 3.52 -14.37 -6.13
CA VAL A 170 2.57 -14.04 -5.06
C VAL A 170 3.26 -13.25 -3.96
N GLU A 171 4.48 -13.67 -3.58
CA GLU A 171 5.29 -12.97 -2.58
C GLU A 171 5.72 -11.58 -3.06
N THR A 172 6.13 -11.45 -4.32
CA THR A 172 6.46 -10.16 -4.94
C THR A 172 5.28 -9.18 -4.89
N GLY A 173 4.08 -9.65 -5.27
CA GLY A 173 2.87 -8.83 -5.18
C GLY A 173 2.51 -8.46 -3.75
N ALA A 174 2.68 -9.39 -2.81
CA ALA A 174 2.45 -9.16 -1.39
C ALA A 174 3.43 -8.11 -0.82
N SER A 175 4.72 -8.22 -1.11
CA SER A 175 5.75 -7.26 -0.67
C SER A 175 5.44 -5.85 -1.15
N TYR A 176 5.00 -5.67 -2.39
CA TYR A 176 4.58 -4.36 -2.89
C TYR A 176 3.34 -3.83 -2.15
N TRP A 177 2.31 -4.66 -1.96
CA TRP A 177 1.10 -4.25 -1.24
C TRP A 177 1.38 -3.82 0.21
N HIS A 178 2.21 -4.58 0.92
CA HIS A 178 2.62 -4.25 2.28
C HIS A 178 3.44 -2.97 2.37
N MET A 179 4.29 -2.69 1.37
CA MET A 179 4.99 -1.41 1.28
C MET A 179 3.99 -0.25 1.15
N VAL A 180 2.99 -0.39 0.27
CA VAL A 180 1.94 0.63 0.11
C VAL A 180 1.18 0.83 1.42
N ASP A 181 0.74 -0.24 2.09
CA ASP A 181 0.06 -0.15 3.39
C ASP A 181 0.94 0.52 4.47
N LEU A 182 2.24 0.19 4.53
CA LEU A 182 3.19 0.83 5.44
C LEU A 182 3.27 2.36 5.22
N LEU A 183 3.26 2.81 3.96
CA LEU A 183 3.24 4.24 3.66
C LEU A 183 1.99 4.91 4.19
N TRP A 184 0.82 4.26 4.09
CA TRP A 184 -0.41 4.80 4.66
C TRP A 184 -0.36 4.86 6.18
N LEU A 185 0.18 3.83 6.84
CA LEU A 185 0.36 3.80 8.29
C LEU A 185 1.22 4.96 8.81
N ILE A 186 2.14 5.50 8.00
CA ILE A 186 2.93 6.69 8.33
C ILE A 186 2.17 7.97 7.96
N LEU A 187 1.52 7.99 6.79
CA LEU A 187 0.79 9.15 6.27
C LEU A 187 -0.40 9.50 7.18
N PHE A 188 -1.20 8.52 7.59
CA PHE A 188 -2.38 8.71 8.43
C PHE A 188 -2.09 9.54 9.69
N PRO A 189 -1.16 9.15 10.58
CA PRO A 189 -0.88 9.95 11.77
C PRO A 189 -0.26 11.31 11.41
N LEU A 190 0.62 11.35 10.40
CA LEU A 190 1.30 12.58 9.99
C LEU A 190 0.34 13.68 9.53
N VAL A 191 -0.70 13.30 8.79
CA VAL A 191 -1.62 14.25 8.17
C VAL A 191 -2.90 14.44 8.98
N TYR A 192 -3.44 13.38 9.60
CA TYR A 192 -4.76 13.43 10.24
C TYR A 192 -4.72 13.55 11.77
N VAL A 193 -3.66 13.08 12.43
CA VAL A 193 -3.65 12.91 13.90
C VAL A 193 -2.69 13.85 14.61
N MET A 194 -1.44 13.94 14.15
CA MET A 194 -0.40 14.73 14.82
C MET A 194 -0.74 16.22 14.75
N ARG A 195 -0.78 16.88 15.91
CA ARG A 195 -1.05 18.31 16.07
C ARG A 195 0.17 18.99 16.67
#